data_AF-A0A9D7DE50-F1
#
_entry.id   AF-A0A9D7DE50-F1
#
_cell.length_a   1.000
_cell.length_b   1.000
_cell.length_c   1.000
_cell.angle_alpha   90.00
_cell.angle_beta   90.00
_cell.angle_gamma   90.00
#
_symmetry.space_group_name_H-M   'P 1'
#
loop_
_entity.id
_entity.type
_entity.pdbx_description
1 polymer ?
#
loop_
_entity_poly.entity_id
_entity_poly.type
_entity_poly.pdbx_seq_one_letter_code
_entity_poly.pdbx_strand_id
1 'polypeptide(L)'
;MLRSTRNAIEIRDGADNNCDGNIDGINAFADPDGDGFGDVNLPLACGTPGSVGNSNDCNDGDATQYPGAPELCDALDNDCDGTVDDGLGLFADSDGDGYGDPLQPLACNVVGVANDLDCDDTDANPSSRTRM
;
A
#
# COMPACT_ATOMS: atom_id res chain seq x y z
N MET A 1 -18.00 37.58 3.29
CA MET A 1 -17.77 36.69 4.45
C MET A 1 -17.90 35.27 3.95
N LEU A 2 -16.84 34.74 3.36
CA LEU A 2 -16.79 33.33 2.96
C LEU A 2 -16.62 32.52 4.25
N ARG A 3 -17.46 31.52 4.45
CA ARG A 3 -17.53 30.75 5.69
C ARG A 3 -16.52 29.61 5.56
N SER A 4 -15.41 29.67 6.29
CA SER A 4 -14.50 28.53 6.47
C SER A 4 -15.27 27.35 7.06
N THR A 5 -15.15 26.19 6.44
CA THR A 5 -15.70 24.93 6.94
C THR A 5 -14.54 23.97 7.14
N ARG A 6 -14.60 23.10 8.16
CA ARG A 6 -13.48 22.21 8.55
C ARG A 6 -12.97 21.21 7.47
N ASN A 7 -13.59 21.22 6.28
CA ASN A 7 -13.24 20.40 5.11
C ASN A 7 -13.25 21.25 3.81
N ALA A 8 -13.07 22.57 3.90
CA ALA A 8 -12.96 23.38 2.69
C ALA A 8 -11.61 23.11 1.99
N ILE A 9 -11.54 23.41 0.70
CA ILE A 9 -10.29 23.33 -0.07
C ILE A 9 -9.52 24.63 0.16
N GLU A 10 -8.23 24.52 0.47
CA GLU A 10 -7.33 25.68 0.53
C GLU A 10 -7.15 26.27 -0.89
N ILE A 11 -7.55 27.52 -1.05
CA ILE A 11 -7.40 28.30 -2.28
C ILE A 11 -6.49 29.49 -1.99
N ARG A 12 -5.72 29.95 -2.99
CA ARG A 12 -4.75 31.06 -2.85
C ARG A 12 -5.44 32.42 -2.69
N ASP A 13 -6.13 32.62 -1.60
CA ASP A 13 -6.82 33.86 -1.24
C ASP A 13 -6.31 34.47 0.07
N GLY A 14 -5.28 33.88 0.68
CA GLY A 14 -4.70 34.36 1.94
C GLY A 14 -5.56 34.03 3.15
N ALA A 15 -6.52 33.11 3.02
CA ALA A 15 -7.37 32.64 4.09
C ALA A 15 -7.12 31.15 4.36
N ASP A 16 -7.13 30.79 5.65
CA ASP A 16 -7.25 29.41 6.13
C ASP A 16 -8.72 28.99 5.95
N ASN A 17 -9.00 28.42 4.78
CA ASN A 17 -10.36 28.12 4.32
C ASN A 17 -10.92 26.88 5.04
N ASN A 18 -10.05 25.99 5.50
CA ASN A 18 -10.38 24.73 6.14
C ASN A 18 -10.19 24.72 7.67
N CYS A 19 -9.68 25.82 8.24
CA CYS A 19 -9.40 26.01 9.66
C CYS A 19 -8.48 24.95 10.29
N ASP A 20 -7.52 24.43 9.51
CA ASP A 20 -6.50 23.48 9.99
C ASP A 20 -5.24 24.17 10.54
N GLY A 21 -5.16 25.50 10.44
CA GLY A 21 -4.04 26.31 10.91
C GLY A 21 -2.99 26.62 9.84
N ASN A 22 -3.14 26.10 8.61
CA ASN A 22 -2.32 26.45 7.46
C ASN A 22 -3.05 27.46 6.58
N ILE A 23 -2.43 28.63 6.37
CA ILE A 23 -2.93 29.63 5.41
C ILE A 23 -2.38 29.26 4.03
N ASP A 24 -3.25 29.03 3.05
CA ASP A 24 -2.89 28.64 1.67
C ASP A 24 -2.04 27.36 1.60
N GLY A 25 -2.45 26.30 2.30
CA GLY A 25 -1.71 25.04 2.46
C GLY A 25 -1.04 24.51 1.17
N ILE A 26 0.29 24.41 1.21
CA ILE A 26 1.14 23.70 0.22
C ILE A 26 0.99 22.19 0.40
N ASN A 27 -0.19 21.67 0.07
CA ASN A 27 -0.51 20.24 0.22
C ASN A 27 -0.81 19.61 -1.13
N ALA A 28 0.02 19.91 -2.14
CA ALA A 28 -0.09 19.27 -3.43
C ALA A 28 1.29 18.81 -3.88
N PHE A 29 1.38 17.59 -4.38
CA PHE A 29 2.60 16.98 -4.90
C PHE A 29 2.31 16.48 -6.31
N ALA A 30 3.31 16.52 -7.19
CA ALA A 30 3.14 15.98 -8.54
C ALA A 30 2.83 14.48 -8.46
N ASP A 31 1.90 14.02 -9.28
CA ASP A 31 1.54 12.60 -9.46
C ASP A 31 1.86 12.24 -10.93
N PRO A 32 3.13 11.86 -11.23
CA PRO A 32 3.60 11.77 -12.61
C PRO A 32 3.11 10.53 -13.35
N ASP A 33 2.83 9.44 -12.63
CA ASP A 33 2.36 8.16 -13.17
C ASP A 33 0.85 7.94 -13.02
N GLY A 34 0.18 8.72 -12.17
CA GLY A 34 -1.27 8.83 -12.11
C GLY A 34 -1.93 7.80 -11.21
N ASP A 35 -1.26 7.31 -10.18
CA ASP A 35 -1.81 6.33 -9.22
C ASP A 35 -2.53 6.96 -8.01
N GLY A 36 -2.42 8.28 -7.85
CA GLY A 36 -3.03 9.02 -6.75
C GLY A 36 -2.10 9.30 -5.57
N PHE A 37 -0.83 8.92 -5.66
CA PHE A 37 0.24 9.24 -4.73
C PHE A 37 1.21 10.24 -5.36
N GLY A 38 1.89 10.99 -4.50
CA GLY A 38 2.64 12.16 -4.94
C GLY A 38 4.11 12.13 -4.56
N ASP A 39 4.92 12.77 -5.40
CA ASP A 39 6.37 12.88 -5.20
C ASP A 39 6.70 13.93 -4.13
N VAL A 40 7.27 13.49 -3.02
CA VAL A 40 7.75 14.35 -1.92
C VAL A 40 8.77 15.41 -2.36
N ASN A 41 9.49 15.16 -3.45
CA ASN A 41 10.52 16.04 -4.00
C ASN A 41 9.95 17.06 -4.99
N LEU A 42 8.68 16.92 -5.40
CA LEU A 42 8.01 17.83 -6.34
C LEU A 42 6.74 18.45 -5.73
N PRO A 43 6.87 19.32 -4.71
CA PRO A 43 5.75 20.07 -4.18
C PRO A 43 5.22 21.06 -5.24
N LEU A 44 3.91 21.10 -5.38
CA LEU A 44 3.15 21.95 -6.28
C LEU A 44 2.19 22.86 -5.52
N ALA A 45 1.65 23.85 -6.24
CA ALA A 45 0.55 24.64 -5.71
C ALA A 45 -0.74 23.82 -5.73
N CYS A 46 -1.58 23.97 -4.71
CA CYS A 46 -2.90 23.33 -4.68
C CYS A 46 -3.73 23.72 -5.94
N GLY A 47 -4.43 22.73 -6.50
CA GLY A 47 -5.23 22.87 -7.72
C GLY A 47 -4.42 22.85 -9.02
N THR A 48 -3.12 22.52 -8.96
CA THR A 48 -2.35 22.21 -10.17
C THR A 48 -2.91 20.92 -10.79
N PRO A 49 -3.25 20.90 -12.09
CA PRO A 49 -3.68 19.66 -12.73
C PRO A 49 -2.59 18.58 -12.63
N GLY A 50 -2.97 17.36 -12.24
CA GLY A 50 -2.02 16.25 -12.03
C GLY A 50 -1.26 16.35 -10.70
N SER A 51 -1.82 17.02 -9.69
CA SER A 51 -1.27 17.02 -8.33
C SER A 51 -2.23 16.36 -7.33
N VAL A 52 -1.67 15.66 -6.34
CA VAL A 52 -2.41 14.96 -5.27
C VAL A 52 -2.05 15.49 -3.89
N GLY A 53 -2.91 15.20 -2.91
CA GLY A 53 -2.83 15.76 -1.54
C GLY A 53 -1.87 15.06 -0.58
N ASN A 54 -1.07 14.11 -1.06
CA ASN A 54 -0.15 13.30 -0.26
C ASN A 54 1.23 13.23 -0.95
N SER A 55 2.25 12.80 -0.22
CA SER A 55 3.63 12.73 -0.70
C SER A 55 4.27 11.36 -0.44
N ASN A 56 3.47 10.30 -0.48
CA ASN A 56 3.84 8.99 0.05
C ASN A 56 4.24 7.98 -1.04
N ASP A 57 4.44 8.44 -2.27
CA ASP A 57 4.85 7.59 -3.38
C ASP A 57 6.30 7.12 -3.19
N CYS A 58 6.54 5.81 -3.36
CA CYS A 58 7.90 5.25 -3.32
C CYS A 58 8.53 5.11 -4.71
N ASN A 59 7.73 5.18 -5.78
CA ASN A 59 8.20 5.13 -7.16
C ASN A 59 7.29 5.94 -8.11
N ASP A 60 7.61 7.23 -8.23
CA ASP A 60 6.88 8.23 -9.03
C ASP A 60 6.86 8.01 -10.57
N GLY A 61 7.32 6.84 -11.04
CA GLY A 61 7.35 6.45 -12.44
C GLY A 61 6.61 5.15 -12.73
N ASP A 62 5.97 4.54 -11.74
CA ASP A 62 5.28 3.26 -11.84
C ASP A 62 4.00 3.24 -11.00
N ALA A 63 2.87 3.45 -11.68
CA ALA A 63 1.53 3.45 -11.08
C ALA A 63 1.08 2.11 -10.45
N THR A 64 1.95 1.11 -10.39
CA THR A 64 1.74 -0.15 -9.67
C THR A 64 2.55 -0.25 -8.37
N GLN A 65 3.32 0.77 -8.02
CA GLN A 65 4.17 0.82 -6.82
C GLN A 65 3.78 2.03 -5.95
N TYR A 66 2.79 1.83 -5.08
CA TYR A 66 2.24 2.88 -4.22
C TYR A 66 1.77 2.32 -2.87
N PRO A 67 1.65 3.16 -1.83
CA PRO A 67 1.16 2.74 -0.51
C PRO A 67 -0.13 1.90 -0.55
N GLY A 68 -0.02 0.62 -0.21
CA GLY A 68 -1.13 -0.33 -0.19
C GLY A 68 -1.57 -0.86 -1.56
N ALA A 69 -0.72 -0.78 -2.59
CA ALA A 69 -0.93 -1.53 -3.83
C ALA A 69 -0.92 -3.04 -3.55
N PRO A 70 -1.54 -3.86 -4.42
CA PRO A 70 -1.38 -5.32 -4.32
C PRO A 70 0.06 -5.72 -4.65
N GLU A 71 0.70 -6.46 -3.75
CA GLU A 71 1.97 -7.13 -4.00
C GLU A 71 1.86 -8.10 -5.18
N LEU A 72 2.87 -8.06 -6.04
CA LEU A 72 3.07 -9.00 -7.14
C LEU A 72 4.24 -9.92 -6.83
N CYS A 73 4.45 -10.90 -7.69
CA CYS A 73 5.62 -11.75 -7.65
C CYS A 73 6.63 -11.29 -8.70
N ASP A 74 7.19 -10.12 -8.49
CA ASP A 74 8.10 -9.49 -9.44
C ASP A 74 9.41 -8.99 -8.80
N ALA A 75 9.62 -9.33 -7.53
CA ALA A 75 10.75 -8.92 -6.71
C ALA A 75 10.83 -7.40 -6.49
N LEU A 76 9.67 -6.73 -6.54
CA LEU A 76 9.49 -5.33 -6.19
C LEU A 76 8.64 -5.23 -4.89
N ASP A 77 8.76 -4.08 -4.25
CA ASP A 77 7.89 -3.65 -3.14
C ASP A 77 6.80 -2.80 -3.82
N ASN A 78 5.65 -3.40 -4.11
CA ASN A 78 4.57 -2.74 -4.81
C ASN A 78 3.74 -1.87 -3.87
N ASP A 79 3.64 -2.25 -2.60
CA ASP A 79 2.78 -1.60 -1.64
C ASP A 79 3.49 -0.53 -0.80
N CYS A 80 4.78 -0.30 -1.07
CA CYS A 80 5.67 0.67 -0.44
C CYS A 80 5.79 0.51 1.09
N ASP A 81 5.60 -0.70 1.63
CA ASP A 81 5.69 -0.95 3.08
C ASP A 81 7.13 -1.24 3.57
N GLY A 82 8.07 -1.40 2.63
CA GLY A 82 9.48 -1.69 2.88
C GLY A 82 9.81 -3.18 2.86
N THR A 83 8.86 -4.04 2.52
CA THR A 83 9.04 -5.48 2.29
C THR A 83 8.73 -5.83 0.84
N VAL A 84 9.41 -6.85 0.32
CA VAL A 84 9.33 -7.24 -1.11
C VAL A 84 8.57 -8.54 -1.21
N ASP A 85 7.60 -8.60 -2.13
CA ASP A 85 6.76 -9.76 -2.43
C ASP A 85 6.09 -10.33 -1.15
N ASP A 86 5.61 -9.48 -0.25
CA ASP A 86 4.89 -9.89 0.96
C ASP A 86 3.36 -9.97 0.70
N GLY A 87 2.54 -10.28 1.72
CA GLY A 87 1.08 -10.21 1.58
C GLY A 87 0.41 -11.09 0.51
N LEU A 88 1.15 -11.91 -0.24
CA LEU A 88 0.69 -12.67 -1.42
C LEU A 88 -0.34 -13.77 -1.09
N GLY A 89 -0.58 -14.04 0.20
CA GLY A 89 -1.49 -15.09 0.65
C GLY A 89 -1.00 -16.49 0.27
N LEU A 90 0.31 -16.67 0.11
CA LEU A 90 0.95 -17.96 -0.11
C LEU A 90 1.52 -18.48 1.21
N PHE A 91 1.31 -19.76 1.48
CA PHE A 91 1.74 -20.42 2.71
C PHE A 91 2.56 -21.65 2.37
N ALA A 92 3.60 -21.94 3.16
CA ALA A 92 4.44 -23.11 2.95
C ALA A 92 3.60 -24.40 3.04
N ASP A 93 3.75 -25.27 2.03
CA ASP A 93 3.11 -26.59 1.93
C ASP A 93 4.24 -27.62 1.80
N SER A 94 4.81 -28.00 2.93
CA SER A 94 6.03 -28.82 2.99
C SER A 94 5.75 -30.30 2.69
N ASP A 95 4.52 -30.76 2.88
CA ASP A 95 4.13 -32.15 2.65
C ASP A 95 3.35 -32.38 1.34
N GLY A 96 2.93 -31.30 0.67
CA GLY A 96 2.33 -31.30 -0.65
C GLY A 96 0.88 -31.75 -0.68
N ASP A 97 0.15 -31.61 0.43
CA ASP A 97 -1.26 -31.99 0.53
C ASP A 97 -2.22 -30.95 -0.06
N GLY A 98 -1.67 -29.77 -0.37
CA GLY A 98 -2.39 -28.67 -0.97
C GLY A 98 -2.94 -27.67 0.04
N TYR A 99 -2.56 -27.71 1.32
CA TYR A 99 -2.84 -26.72 2.37
C TYR A 99 -1.52 -26.23 2.99
N GLY A 100 -1.44 -24.95 3.34
CA GLY A 100 -0.20 -24.34 3.81
C GLY A 100 -0.30 -23.75 5.21
N ASP A 101 0.86 -23.57 5.85
CA ASP A 101 0.97 -23.11 7.24
C ASP A 101 0.72 -21.58 7.38
N PRO A 102 -0.33 -21.12 8.08
CA PRO A 102 -0.61 -19.70 8.33
C PRO A 102 0.49 -18.96 9.10
N LEU A 103 1.39 -19.70 9.78
CA LEU A 103 2.54 -19.15 10.51
C LEU A 103 3.80 -19.04 9.66
N GLN A 104 3.78 -19.60 8.44
CA GLN A 104 4.85 -19.50 7.45
C GLN A 104 4.33 -18.90 6.14
N PRO A 105 3.87 -17.62 6.17
CA PRO A 105 3.62 -16.89 4.94
C PRO A 105 4.92 -16.81 4.12
N LEU A 106 4.82 -17.17 2.85
CA LEU A 106 5.93 -17.22 1.92
C LEU A 106 5.98 -15.95 1.08
N ALA A 107 7.22 -15.47 0.87
CA ALA A 107 7.53 -14.57 -0.24
C ALA A 107 7.56 -15.35 -1.56
N CYS A 108 7.57 -14.64 -2.69
CA CYS A 108 7.43 -15.32 -3.97
C CYS A 108 8.59 -16.29 -4.32
N ASN A 109 8.28 -17.32 -5.12
CA ASN A 109 9.12 -18.46 -5.56
C ASN A 109 9.27 -19.65 -4.62
N VAL A 110 8.42 -19.78 -3.61
CA VAL A 110 8.33 -21.01 -2.83
C VAL A 110 7.05 -21.75 -3.23
N VAL A 111 7.15 -23.07 -3.44
CA VAL A 111 5.97 -23.91 -3.68
C VAL A 111 5.09 -23.78 -2.44
N GLY A 112 4.02 -23.02 -2.58
CA GLY A 112 3.08 -22.71 -1.52
C GLY A 112 1.68 -22.64 -2.08
N VAL A 113 0.70 -22.74 -1.19
CA VAL A 113 -0.71 -22.86 -1.53
C VAL A 113 -1.51 -21.75 -0.85
N ALA A 114 -2.62 -21.36 -1.46
CA ALA A 114 -3.39 -20.17 -1.08
C ALA A 114 -4.39 -20.41 0.07
N ASN A 115 -4.39 -21.61 0.66
CA ASN A 115 -5.30 -22.05 1.71
C ASN A 115 -4.50 -22.38 2.98
N ASP A 116 -4.75 -21.59 4.02
CA ASP A 116 -4.00 -21.52 5.28
C ASP A 116 -4.57 -22.43 6.39
N LEU A 117 -5.26 -23.51 6.00
CA LEU A 117 -6.06 -24.32 6.93
C LEU A 117 -5.31 -25.51 7.54
N ASP A 118 -4.00 -25.64 7.28
CA ASP A 118 -3.16 -26.66 7.91
C ASP A 118 -2.27 -26.04 8.99
N CYS A 119 -2.30 -26.63 10.19
CA CYS A 119 -1.48 -26.17 11.31
C CYS A 119 -0.39 -27.17 11.71
N ASP A 120 -0.19 -28.23 10.90
CA ASP A 120 0.85 -29.27 11.01
C ASP A 120 1.41 -29.58 9.61
N ASP A 121 2.34 -28.75 9.14
CA ASP A 121 2.94 -28.80 7.79
C ASP A 121 3.82 -30.06 7.53
N THR A 122 3.73 -31.06 8.41
CA THR A 122 4.39 -32.37 8.29
C THR A 122 3.42 -33.54 8.19
N ASP A 123 2.12 -33.29 8.32
CA ASP A 123 1.04 -34.28 8.24
C ASP A 123 -0.01 -33.84 7.22
N ALA A 124 -0.17 -34.64 6.15
CA ALA A 124 -1.03 -34.36 4.98
C ALA A 124 -2.54 -34.40 5.28
N ASN A 125 -2.94 -34.09 6.50
CA ASN A 125 -4.29 -34.09 7.01
C ASN A 125 -4.63 -32.68 7.51
N PRO A 126 -5.47 -31.92 6.78
CA PRO A 126 -5.77 -30.51 7.08
C PRO A 126 -6.64 -30.32 8.34
N SER A 127 -6.90 -31.38 9.10
CA SER A 127 -7.55 -31.36 10.41
C SER A 127 -6.62 -31.75 11.55
N SER A 128 -5.33 -32.01 11.28
CA SER A 128 -4.33 -32.17 12.33
C SER A 128 -4.31 -30.88 13.14
N ARG A 129 -4.54 -31.01 14.45
CA ARG A 129 -4.46 -29.88 15.41
C ARG A 129 -3.15 -29.92 16.19
N THR A 130 -2.23 -30.78 15.76
CA THR A 130 -0.99 -31.03 16.47
C THR A 130 0.04 -30.03 15.95
N ARG A 131 0.39 -29.02 16.74
CA ARG A 131 1.48 -28.12 16.35
C ARG A 131 2.81 -28.88 16.33
N MET A 132 3.47 -28.96 15.19
CA MET A 132 4.90 -29.30 15.09
C MET A 132 5.61 -28.41 14.09
#